data_AF-A0A0U4C939-F1
#
_entry.id   AF-A0A0U4C939-F1
#
_cell.length_a   1.000
_cell.length_b   1.000
_cell.length_c   1.000
_cell.angle_alpha   90.00
_cell.angle_beta   90.00
_cell.angle_gamma   90.00
#
_symmetry.space_group_name_H-M   'P 1'
#
loop_
_entity.id
_entity.type
_entity.pdbx_description
1 polymer ?
#
loop_
_entity_poly.entity_id
_entity_poly.type
_entity_poly.pdbx_seq_one_letter_code
_entity_poly.pdbx_strand_id
1 'polypeptide(L)'
;MLRSLFCICLGLLYVPLLGHAQRPDTMRTPPAMKTVALDTVGILPSAIDTKGWLLLDKDIQLELDGAVQNIYNFKYDRAEKQFRSLRRRYPNHPMPYFLLGLNTWWKIMPTTFQSTQYDKAFFAYMDTAATKGQKLFDADNNNYEASFFLSASYGFSARLHGERHDWRKATVNSRRSLNYLKKSQEANGLSPEFQFGQALFNYYAVWIGENYPLLKPVLLFFPKGDKRLGMQQLRSVAANGFYTGTEARVYLMRILKNEENNAEEALPVARSLATTFPDNGYFQRFYALLAYDQGEFSDCERVSREILDKINKGMPGYEGISGRYASYFLGYLMQNRYRDIAKAKDYYQRCIVFAESTGDTSGGFYLFSNMNLARLAVKERDPAAAKRYYAIVVDKAERKSEQYKEAKAWLKKNSKA
;
A
#
# COMPACT_ATOMS: atom_id res chain seq x y z
N MET A 1 1.04 7.21 -5.20
CA MET A 1 -0.19 6.52 -4.77
C MET A 1 -1.50 7.27 -5.00
N LEU A 2 -1.81 8.40 -4.35
CA LEU A 2 -3.09 9.12 -4.58
C LEU A 2 -3.22 9.65 -6.02
N ARG A 3 -2.09 10.09 -6.60
CA ARG A 3 -1.98 10.43 -8.04
C ARG A 3 -1.94 9.20 -8.97
N SER A 4 -1.62 8.01 -8.44
CA SER A 4 -1.44 6.80 -9.25
C SER A 4 -2.77 6.11 -9.54
N LEU A 5 -3.73 6.14 -8.61
CA LEU A 5 -5.12 5.72 -8.87
C LEU A 5 -5.90 6.76 -9.71
N PHE A 6 -5.57 8.04 -9.57
CA PHE A 6 -6.21 9.16 -10.28
C PHE A 6 -6.10 9.06 -11.81
N CYS A 7 -5.02 8.48 -12.33
CA CYS A 7 -4.76 8.43 -13.78
C CYS A 7 -5.12 7.10 -14.46
N ILE A 8 -5.39 6.02 -13.71
CA ILE A 8 -5.84 4.72 -14.27
C ILE A 8 -7.14 4.90 -15.08
N CYS A 9 -7.98 5.86 -14.70
CA CYS A 9 -9.25 6.12 -15.39
C CYS A 9 -9.17 7.25 -16.44
N LEU A 10 -8.10 8.06 -16.48
CA LEU A 10 -7.90 9.10 -17.50
C LEU A 10 -7.51 8.51 -18.87
N GLY A 11 -6.94 7.31 -18.90
CA GLY A 11 -6.65 6.58 -20.14
C GLY A 11 -7.91 6.16 -20.93
N LEU A 12 -9.10 6.27 -20.35
CA LEU A 12 -10.38 5.99 -21.00
C LEU A 12 -11.03 7.24 -21.63
N LEU A 13 -10.44 8.44 -21.48
CA LEU A 13 -10.95 9.70 -22.03
C LEU A 13 -10.53 9.97 -23.49
N TYR A 14 -9.75 9.09 -24.12
CA TYR A 14 -9.32 9.22 -25.52
C TYR A 14 -10.03 8.23 -26.46
N VAL A 15 -11.37 8.20 -26.41
CA VAL A 15 -12.20 7.63 -27.48
C VAL A 15 -13.01 8.79 -28.09
N PRO A 16 -13.06 8.96 -29.42
CA PRO A 16 -13.82 10.03 -30.04
C PRO A 16 -15.32 9.80 -29.77
N LEU A 17 -15.95 10.76 -29.09
CA LEU A 17 -17.39 10.80 -28.89
C LEU A 17 -18.09 11.07 -30.23
N LEU A 18 -18.73 10.06 -30.80
CA LEU A 18 -19.83 10.27 -31.74
C LEU A 18 -21.10 10.49 -30.91
N GLY A 19 -21.54 11.74 -30.85
CA GLY A 19 -22.73 12.14 -30.11
C GLY A 19 -24.00 11.61 -30.76
N HIS A 20 -25.00 11.25 -29.93
CA HIS A 20 -26.41 11.24 -30.28
C HIS A 20 -27.22 11.77 -29.09
N ALA A 21 -28.19 12.62 -29.42
CA ALA A 21 -28.87 13.57 -28.55
C ALA A 21 -29.81 12.92 -27.50
N GLN A 22 -30.02 13.66 -26.41
CA GLN A 22 -31.03 13.43 -25.37
C GLN A 22 -32.45 13.46 -25.92
N ARG A 23 -33.33 12.65 -25.32
CA ARG A 23 -34.78 12.89 -25.24
C ARG A 23 -35.28 12.67 -23.81
N PRO A 24 -36.37 13.34 -23.40
CA PRO A 24 -36.65 13.66 -22.02
C PRO A 24 -37.47 12.61 -21.26
N ASP A 25 -37.44 12.84 -19.96
CA ASP A 25 -38.02 12.14 -18.81
C ASP A 25 -39.47 11.65 -18.99
N THR A 26 -39.72 10.42 -18.52
CA THR A 26 -41.06 9.93 -18.19
C THR A 26 -41.00 9.19 -16.86
N MET A 27 -41.78 9.69 -15.90
CA MET A 27 -41.92 9.18 -14.54
C MET A 27 -42.02 7.65 -14.47
N ARG A 28 -41.23 7.03 -13.60
CA ARG A 28 -41.42 5.65 -13.16
C ARG A 28 -41.61 5.59 -11.66
N THR A 29 -42.76 5.07 -11.28
CA THR A 29 -43.17 4.66 -9.94
C THR A 29 -42.14 3.71 -9.29
N PRO A 30 -41.94 3.77 -7.96
CA PRO A 30 -41.02 2.88 -7.26
C PRO A 30 -41.54 1.44 -7.31
N PRO A 31 -40.71 0.43 -7.64
CA PRO A 31 -41.13 -0.96 -7.53
C PRO A 31 -41.22 -1.36 -6.06
N ALA A 32 -42.19 -2.21 -5.75
CA ALA A 32 -42.43 -2.75 -4.41
C ALA A 32 -41.18 -3.42 -3.82
N MET A 33 -40.97 -3.25 -2.50
CA MET A 33 -39.96 -3.94 -1.72
C MET A 33 -40.02 -5.45 -1.98
N LYS A 34 -38.97 -6.00 -2.60
CA LYS A 34 -38.77 -7.45 -2.62
C LYS A 34 -38.29 -7.88 -1.26
N THR A 35 -39.14 -8.62 -0.56
CA THR A 35 -38.76 -9.49 0.56
C THR A 35 -37.56 -10.34 0.14
N VAL A 36 -36.52 -10.31 0.97
CA VAL A 36 -35.34 -11.17 0.83
C VAL A 36 -35.81 -12.60 1.02
N ALA A 37 -35.91 -13.35 -0.08
CA ALA A 37 -36.09 -14.79 -0.02
C ALA A 37 -34.80 -15.41 0.53
N LEU A 38 -34.88 -16.01 1.72
CA LEU A 38 -33.86 -16.87 2.32
C LEU A 38 -33.92 -18.26 1.69
N ASP A 39 -33.99 -18.36 0.37
CA ASP A 39 -34.12 -19.62 -0.35
C ASP A 39 -32.93 -19.81 -1.30
N THR A 40 -31.75 -19.94 -0.72
CA THR A 40 -30.68 -20.75 -1.30
C THR A 40 -30.17 -21.67 -0.21
N VAL A 41 -30.95 -22.72 0.04
CA VAL A 41 -30.42 -23.97 0.57
C VAL A 41 -29.19 -24.29 -0.26
N GLY A 42 -28.02 -24.31 0.40
CA GLY A 42 -26.75 -24.57 -0.24
C GLY A 42 -26.80 -25.91 -0.96
N ILE A 43 -26.98 -25.86 -2.29
CA ILE A 43 -26.44 -26.89 -3.14
C ILE A 43 -24.94 -26.76 -2.93
N LEU A 44 -24.36 -27.64 -2.11
CA LEU A 44 -22.92 -27.83 -2.06
C LEU A 44 -22.46 -27.92 -3.52
N PRO A 45 -21.61 -27.01 -4.01
CA PRO A 45 -21.10 -27.14 -5.36
C PRO A 45 -20.56 -28.56 -5.49
N SER A 46 -20.85 -29.21 -6.62
CA SER A 46 -20.28 -30.50 -7.02
C SER A 46 -18.84 -30.53 -6.52
N ALA A 47 -18.50 -31.47 -5.63
CA ALA A 47 -17.29 -31.41 -4.81
C ALA A 47 -16.11 -30.88 -5.64
N ILE A 48 -15.72 -29.62 -5.39
CA ILE A 48 -14.70 -28.94 -6.20
C ILE A 48 -13.44 -29.80 -6.08
N ASP A 49 -12.94 -30.30 -7.22
CA ASP A 49 -11.72 -31.09 -7.21
C ASP A 49 -10.54 -30.16 -6.95
N THR A 50 -10.04 -30.22 -5.72
CA THR A 50 -8.89 -29.44 -5.25
C THR A 50 -7.59 -30.25 -5.32
N LYS A 51 -7.63 -31.48 -5.86
CA LYS A 51 -6.48 -32.36 -5.90
C LYS A 51 -5.34 -31.72 -6.70
N GLY A 52 -4.18 -31.62 -6.06
CA GLY A 52 -2.98 -31.04 -6.66
C GLY A 52 -2.89 -29.52 -6.55
N TRP A 53 -3.84 -28.84 -5.88
CA TRP A 53 -3.72 -27.42 -5.61
C TRP A 53 -2.73 -27.16 -4.47
N LEU A 54 -1.59 -26.56 -4.80
CA LEU A 54 -0.54 -26.31 -3.81
C LEU A 54 -0.95 -25.25 -2.78
N LEU A 55 -1.86 -24.34 -3.14
CA LEU A 55 -2.36 -23.27 -2.29
C LEU A 55 -3.10 -23.83 -1.05
N LEU A 56 -3.78 -24.97 -1.22
CA LEU A 56 -4.53 -25.62 -0.15
C LEU A 56 -3.80 -26.79 0.50
N ASP A 57 -2.67 -27.20 -0.08
CA ASP A 57 -1.82 -28.27 0.43
C ASP A 57 -1.15 -27.88 1.75
N LYS A 58 -1.42 -28.66 2.81
CA LYS A 58 -0.93 -28.38 4.16
C LYS A 58 0.55 -28.64 4.34
N ASP A 59 1.13 -29.59 3.61
CA ASP A 59 2.55 -29.89 3.68
C ASP A 59 3.34 -28.76 2.99
N ILE A 60 2.81 -28.25 1.87
CA ILE A 60 3.39 -27.07 1.20
C ILE A 60 3.24 -25.82 2.06
N GLN A 61 2.10 -25.60 2.72
CA GLN A 61 1.95 -24.51 3.69
C GLN A 61 3.01 -24.61 4.80
N LEU A 62 3.12 -25.76 5.46
CA LEU A 62 4.08 -25.96 6.54
C LEU A 62 5.53 -25.77 6.06
N GLU A 63 5.88 -26.26 4.87
CA GLU A 63 7.20 -26.07 4.28
C GLU A 63 7.51 -24.59 4.01
N LEU A 64 6.51 -23.82 3.56
CA LEU A 64 6.67 -22.43 3.16
C LEU A 64 6.48 -21.42 4.28
N ASP A 65 6.01 -21.82 5.46
CA ASP A 65 5.81 -20.92 6.61
C ASP A 65 7.05 -20.07 6.90
N GLY A 66 8.21 -20.73 7.09
CA GLY A 66 9.47 -20.04 7.29
C GLY A 66 9.88 -19.13 6.12
N ALA A 67 9.52 -19.49 4.88
CA ALA A 67 9.83 -18.68 3.70
C ALA A 67 8.98 -17.40 3.66
N VAL A 68 7.70 -17.51 4.00
CA VAL A 68 6.77 -16.38 4.13
C VAL A 68 7.23 -15.45 5.26
N GLN A 69 7.57 -16.00 6.42
CA GLN A 69 8.16 -15.24 7.54
C GLN A 69 9.43 -14.49 7.11
N ASN A 70 10.29 -15.14 6.31
CA ASN A 70 11.52 -14.54 5.79
C ASN A 70 11.26 -13.40 4.79
N ILE A 71 10.25 -13.47 3.92
CA ILE A 71 9.87 -12.33 3.05
C ILE A 71 9.59 -11.11 3.91
N TYR A 72 8.70 -11.27 4.90
CA TYR A 72 8.22 -10.15 5.68
C TYR A 72 9.23 -9.67 6.72
N ASN A 73 10.22 -10.48 7.12
CA ASN A 73 11.39 -10.04 7.89
C ASN A 73 12.57 -9.56 7.02
N PHE A 74 12.36 -9.34 5.72
CA PHE A 74 13.37 -8.89 4.75
C PHE A 74 14.62 -9.78 4.70
N LYS A 75 14.46 -11.06 5.03
CA LYS A 75 15.48 -12.11 4.83
C LYS A 75 15.35 -12.69 3.42
N TYR A 76 15.42 -11.80 2.43
CA TYR A 76 15.05 -12.10 1.04
C TYR A 76 15.80 -13.31 0.46
N ASP A 77 17.10 -13.44 0.75
CA ASP A 77 17.92 -14.54 0.24
C ASP A 77 17.53 -15.90 0.85
N ARG A 78 17.09 -15.90 2.11
CA ARG A 78 16.60 -17.11 2.79
C ARG A 78 15.28 -17.56 2.19
N ALA A 79 14.34 -16.62 2.01
CA ALA A 79 13.06 -16.89 1.37
C ALA A 79 13.25 -17.39 -0.09
N GLU A 80 14.13 -16.73 -0.84
CA GLU A 80 14.40 -17.06 -2.25
C GLU A 80 14.94 -18.47 -2.45
N LYS A 81 15.79 -18.98 -1.53
CA LYS A 81 16.29 -20.37 -1.58
C LYS A 81 15.14 -21.37 -1.51
N GLN A 82 14.16 -21.16 -0.64
CA GLN A 82 13.00 -22.04 -0.51
C GLN A 82 12.10 -21.97 -1.75
N PHE A 83 11.80 -20.77 -2.27
CA PHE A 83 11.00 -20.63 -3.49
C PHE A 83 11.67 -21.22 -4.73
N ARG A 84 13.00 -21.12 -4.85
CA ARG A 84 13.75 -21.79 -5.91
C ARG A 84 13.72 -23.31 -5.75
N SER A 85 13.70 -23.83 -4.53
CA SER A 85 13.52 -25.26 -4.27
C SER A 85 12.12 -25.73 -4.69
N LEU A 86 11.08 -25.00 -4.29
CA LEU A 86 9.71 -25.25 -4.70
C LEU A 86 9.58 -25.22 -6.24
N ARG A 87 10.22 -24.26 -6.91
CA ARG A 87 10.26 -24.15 -8.37
C ARG A 87 10.87 -25.39 -9.04
N ARG A 88 11.88 -26.03 -8.46
CA ARG A 88 12.47 -27.25 -9.03
C ARG A 88 11.51 -28.44 -8.97
N ARG A 89 10.73 -28.55 -7.89
CA ARG A 89 9.74 -29.62 -7.71
C ARG A 89 8.45 -29.37 -8.51
N TYR A 90 8.05 -28.11 -8.62
CA TYR A 90 6.82 -27.69 -9.30
C TYR A 90 7.10 -26.67 -10.43
N PRO A 91 7.89 -27.04 -11.46
CA PRO A 91 8.35 -26.09 -12.49
C PRO A 91 7.23 -25.54 -13.37
N ASN A 92 6.09 -26.22 -13.41
CA ASN A 92 4.92 -25.82 -14.20
C ASN A 92 3.81 -25.15 -13.36
N HIS A 93 3.96 -25.10 -12.04
CA HIS A 93 3.01 -24.43 -11.17
C HIS A 93 3.31 -22.91 -11.08
N PRO A 94 2.29 -22.02 -11.00
CA PRO A 94 2.51 -20.57 -10.89
C PRO A 94 3.09 -20.12 -9.54
N MET A 95 2.71 -20.78 -8.44
CA MET A 95 3.08 -20.39 -7.06
C MET A 95 4.57 -20.04 -6.86
N PRO A 96 5.55 -20.87 -7.26
CA PRO A 96 6.96 -20.58 -6.97
C PRO A 96 7.44 -19.28 -7.65
N TYR A 97 6.95 -19.01 -8.86
CA TYR A 97 7.28 -17.78 -9.60
C TYR A 97 6.58 -16.58 -8.99
N PHE A 98 5.33 -16.73 -8.57
CA PHE A 98 4.59 -15.69 -7.87
C PHE A 98 5.30 -15.29 -6.56
N LEU A 99 5.74 -16.27 -5.76
CA LEU A 99 6.45 -16.02 -4.50
C LEU A 99 7.81 -15.35 -4.71
N LEU A 100 8.55 -15.69 -5.77
CA LEU A 100 9.76 -14.97 -6.18
C LEU A 100 9.46 -13.52 -6.60
N GLY A 101 8.35 -13.32 -7.30
CA GLY A 101 7.82 -11.99 -7.63
C GLY A 101 7.46 -11.20 -6.38
N LEU A 102 6.79 -11.81 -5.40
CA LEU A 102 6.43 -11.18 -4.13
C LEU A 102 7.65 -10.84 -3.27
N ASN A 103 8.67 -11.72 -3.26
CA ASN A 103 9.96 -11.42 -2.63
C ASN A 103 10.62 -10.18 -3.26
N THR A 104 10.49 -10.01 -4.57
CA THR A 104 10.99 -8.84 -5.31
C THR A 104 10.15 -7.59 -5.02
N TRP A 105 8.82 -7.74 -4.95
CA TRP A 105 7.90 -6.67 -4.59
C TRP A 105 8.24 -6.04 -3.22
N TRP A 106 8.58 -6.88 -2.24
CA TRP A 106 8.96 -6.41 -0.91
C TRP A 106 10.35 -5.76 -0.85
N LYS A 107 11.15 -5.81 -1.91
CA LYS A 107 12.34 -4.97 -2.09
C LYS A 107 12.02 -3.59 -2.69
N ILE A 108 10.89 -3.46 -3.41
CA ILE A 108 10.41 -2.20 -4.01
C ILE A 108 9.63 -1.36 -3.00
N MET A 109 8.74 -2.00 -2.24
CA MET A 109 7.81 -1.34 -1.32
C MET A 109 8.47 -0.35 -0.34
N PRO A 110 9.60 -0.68 0.33
CA PRO A 110 10.22 0.23 1.29
C PRO A 110 10.75 1.53 0.68
N THR A 111 11.16 1.51 -0.60
CA THR A 111 11.73 2.66 -1.32
C THR A 111 10.68 3.67 -1.78
N THR A 112 9.40 3.48 -1.41
CA THR A 112 8.27 4.29 -1.91
C THR A 112 8.26 4.36 -3.45
N PHE A 113 8.62 3.26 -4.11
CA PHE A 113 8.64 3.12 -5.57
C PHE A 113 9.63 4.06 -6.30
N GLN A 114 10.57 4.71 -5.63
CA GLN A 114 11.53 5.60 -6.28
C GLN A 114 12.56 4.86 -7.14
N SER A 115 13.00 3.69 -6.68
CA SER A 115 13.94 2.85 -7.42
C SER A 115 13.20 1.95 -8.43
N THR A 116 13.78 1.81 -9.62
CA THR A 116 13.31 0.92 -10.70
C THR A 116 14.16 -0.34 -10.83
N GLN A 117 15.21 -0.51 -10.00
CA GLN A 117 16.21 -1.57 -10.15
C GLN A 117 15.62 -2.98 -10.13
N TYR A 118 14.49 -3.16 -9.46
CA TYR A 118 13.82 -4.44 -9.29
C TYR A 118 12.66 -4.67 -10.28
N ASP A 119 12.27 -3.65 -11.06
CA ASP A 119 11.07 -3.70 -11.89
C ASP A 119 11.15 -4.81 -12.93
N LYS A 120 12.30 -4.93 -13.63
CA LYS A 120 12.50 -5.95 -14.66
C LYS A 120 12.39 -7.37 -14.09
N ALA A 121 13.02 -7.61 -12.95
CA ALA A 121 12.96 -8.92 -12.28
C ALA A 121 11.55 -9.23 -11.79
N PHE A 122 10.88 -8.24 -11.20
CA PHE A 122 9.51 -8.37 -10.72
C PHE A 122 8.55 -8.72 -11.87
N PHE A 123 8.57 -7.96 -12.97
CA PHE A 123 7.69 -8.21 -14.12
C PHE A 123 7.98 -9.57 -14.75
N ALA A 124 9.25 -9.97 -14.88
CA ALA A 124 9.59 -11.30 -15.39
C ALA A 124 8.99 -12.44 -14.54
N TYR A 125 9.01 -12.31 -13.21
CA TYR A 125 8.38 -13.29 -12.32
C TYR A 125 6.85 -13.28 -12.43
N MET A 126 6.22 -12.11 -12.46
CA MET A 126 4.76 -11.99 -12.60
C MET A 126 4.27 -12.51 -13.95
N ASP A 127 4.98 -12.21 -15.04
CA ASP A 127 4.68 -12.71 -16.38
C ASP A 127 4.84 -14.23 -16.46
N THR A 128 5.87 -14.79 -15.82
CA THR A 128 6.07 -16.24 -15.76
C THR A 128 4.98 -16.92 -14.93
N ALA A 129 4.63 -16.36 -13.77
CA ALA A 129 3.54 -16.86 -12.94
C ALA A 129 2.20 -16.81 -13.71
N ALA A 130 1.91 -15.72 -14.40
CA ALA A 130 0.73 -15.60 -15.25
C ALA A 130 0.74 -16.61 -16.40
N THR A 131 1.88 -16.81 -17.07
CA THR A 131 2.02 -17.80 -18.16
C THR A 131 1.76 -19.22 -17.67
N LYS A 132 2.32 -19.61 -16.52
CA LYS A 132 2.12 -20.92 -15.92
C LYS A 132 0.68 -21.10 -15.42
N GLY A 133 0.12 -20.06 -14.78
CA GLY A 133 -1.27 -20.05 -14.34
C GLY A 133 -2.24 -20.16 -15.50
N GLN A 134 -1.97 -19.50 -16.64
CA GLN A 134 -2.81 -19.58 -17.83
C GLN A 134 -2.82 -21.02 -18.38
N LYS A 135 -1.67 -21.68 -18.45
CA LYS A 135 -1.61 -23.09 -18.88
C LYS A 135 -2.41 -24.03 -17.98
N LEU A 136 -2.38 -23.82 -16.66
CA LEU A 136 -3.20 -24.60 -15.73
C LEU A 136 -4.69 -24.32 -15.91
N PHE A 137 -5.05 -23.05 -16.08
CA PHE A 137 -6.44 -22.64 -16.32
C PHE A 137 -6.98 -23.16 -17.66
N ASP A 138 -6.17 -23.15 -18.72
CA ASP A 138 -6.59 -23.65 -20.04
C ASP A 138 -6.78 -25.17 -20.06
N ALA A 139 -6.06 -25.89 -19.18
CA ALA A 139 -6.24 -27.34 -18.99
C ALA A 139 -7.50 -27.68 -18.19
N ASP A 140 -7.87 -26.81 -17.24
CA ASP A 140 -9.11 -26.91 -16.45
C ASP A 140 -9.64 -25.51 -16.12
N ASN A 141 -10.71 -25.11 -16.81
CA ASN A 141 -11.34 -23.80 -16.63
C ASN A 141 -12.00 -23.61 -15.25
N ASN A 142 -12.15 -24.68 -14.46
CA ASN A 142 -12.64 -24.64 -13.07
C ASN A 142 -11.49 -24.69 -12.05
N ASN A 143 -10.23 -24.58 -12.49
CA ASN A 143 -9.10 -24.45 -11.59
C ASN A 143 -9.07 -23.05 -10.96
N TYR A 144 -9.71 -22.92 -9.80
CA TYR A 144 -9.81 -21.65 -9.09
C TYR A 144 -8.48 -21.21 -8.47
N GLU A 145 -7.56 -22.14 -8.16
CA GLU A 145 -6.18 -21.79 -7.78
C GLU A 145 -5.44 -21.09 -8.91
N ALA A 146 -5.54 -21.61 -10.14
CA ALA A 146 -4.96 -20.96 -11.32
C ALA A 146 -5.55 -19.56 -11.51
N SER A 147 -6.87 -19.42 -11.35
CA SER A 147 -7.56 -18.12 -11.38
C SER A 147 -7.05 -17.16 -10.29
N PHE A 148 -6.82 -17.66 -9.06
CA PHE A 148 -6.24 -16.88 -7.97
C PHE A 148 -4.85 -16.34 -8.34
N PHE A 149 -3.94 -17.20 -8.80
CA PHE A 149 -2.59 -16.76 -9.17
C PHE A 149 -2.57 -15.84 -10.39
N LEU A 150 -3.45 -16.06 -11.37
CA LEU A 150 -3.62 -15.16 -12.51
C LEU A 150 -4.11 -13.78 -12.05
N SER A 151 -5.15 -13.76 -11.20
CA SER A 151 -5.68 -12.52 -10.64
C SER A 151 -4.61 -11.75 -9.89
N ALA A 152 -3.88 -12.42 -8.99
CA ALA A 152 -2.83 -11.81 -8.20
C ALA A 152 -1.67 -11.31 -9.07
N SER A 153 -1.15 -12.12 -10.00
CA SER A 153 -0.02 -11.75 -10.86
C SER A 153 -0.33 -10.51 -11.71
N TYR A 154 -1.53 -10.47 -12.31
CA TYR A 154 -1.97 -9.29 -13.05
C TYR A 154 -2.26 -8.10 -12.14
N GLY A 155 -2.80 -8.30 -10.93
CA GLY A 155 -3.07 -7.23 -9.97
C GLY A 155 -1.80 -6.54 -9.48
N PHE A 156 -0.78 -7.31 -9.11
CA PHE A 156 0.53 -6.80 -8.72
C PHE A 156 1.23 -6.09 -9.90
N SER A 157 1.16 -6.66 -11.10
CA SER A 157 1.70 -6.01 -12.32
C SER A 157 0.99 -4.69 -12.64
N ALA A 158 -0.33 -4.65 -12.51
CA ALA A 158 -1.12 -3.45 -12.70
C ALA A 158 -0.74 -2.36 -11.70
N ARG A 159 -0.55 -2.74 -10.42
CA ARG A 159 -0.13 -1.83 -9.37
C ARG A 159 1.24 -1.20 -9.67
N LEU A 160 2.24 -1.99 -10.07
CA LEU A 160 3.56 -1.44 -10.38
C LEU A 160 3.50 -0.53 -11.62
N HIS A 161 2.83 -0.95 -12.70
CA HIS A 161 2.65 -0.09 -13.88
C HIS A 161 1.94 1.24 -13.52
N GLY A 162 0.97 1.21 -12.61
CA GLY A 162 0.31 2.42 -12.12
C GLY A 162 1.28 3.36 -11.39
N GLU A 163 2.17 2.83 -10.54
CA GLU A 163 3.22 3.64 -9.90
C GLU A 163 4.30 4.12 -10.88
N ARG A 164 4.46 3.46 -12.04
CA ARG A 164 5.35 3.88 -13.13
C ARG A 164 4.70 4.79 -14.16
N HIS A 165 3.42 5.12 -13.98
CA HIS A 165 2.64 5.89 -14.95
C HIS A 165 2.48 5.22 -16.32
N ASP A 166 2.67 3.89 -16.39
CA ASP A 166 2.41 3.05 -17.56
C ASP A 166 0.91 2.73 -17.68
N TRP A 167 0.07 3.77 -17.81
CA TRP A 167 -1.39 3.66 -17.66
C TRP A 167 -2.03 2.61 -18.56
N ARG A 168 -1.58 2.52 -19.81
CA ARG A 168 -2.10 1.52 -20.76
C ARG A 168 -1.91 0.09 -20.22
N LYS A 169 -0.70 -0.23 -19.76
CA LYS A 169 -0.39 -1.57 -19.22
C LYS A 169 -1.08 -1.79 -17.87
N ALA A 170 -1.16 -0.75 -17.03
CA ALA A 170 -1.90 -0.80 -15.78
C ALA A 170 -3.37 -1.18 -16.02
N THR A 171 -4.06 -0.51 -16.95
CA THR A 171 -5.47 -0.76 -17.26
C THR A 171 -5.71 -2.15 -17.83
N VAL A 172 -4.86 -2.61 -18.77
CA VAL A 172 -4.98 -3.97 -19.34
C VAL A 172 -4.82 -5.04 -18.26
N ASN A 173 -3.79 -4.91 -17.42
CA ASN A 173 -3.54 -5.86 -16.33
C ASN A 173 -4.64 -5.80 -15.26
N SER A 174 -5.14 -4.62 -14.90
CA SER A 174 -6.28 -4.48 -13.97
C SER A 174 -7.53 -5.22 -14.49
N ARG A 175 -7.87 -5.06 -15.77
CA ARG A 175 -9.02 -5.77 -16.37
C ARG A 175 -8.84 -7.29 -16.32
N ARG A 176 -7.65 -7.79 -16.67
CA ARG A 176 -7.33 -9.23 -16.59
C ARG A 176 -7.42 -9.75 -15.16
N SER A 177 -6.86 -9.00 -14.21
CA SER A 177 -6.89 -9.34 -12.79
C SER A 177 -8.32 -9.50 -12.27
N LEU A 178 -9.21 -8.55 -12.61
CA LEU A 178 -10.61 -8.56 -12.20
C LEU A 178 -11.43 -9.68 -12.86
N ASN A 179 -11.15 -10.00 -14.12
CA ASN A 179 -11.78 -11.14 -14.79
C ASN A 179 -11.47 -12.46 -14.07
N TYR A 180 -10.21 -12.69 -13.71
CA TYR A 180 -9.82 -13.89 -12.97
C TYR A 180 -10.24 -13.86 -11.51
N LEU A 181 -10.29 -12.68 -10.88
CA LEU A 181 -10.83 -12.52 -9.53
C LEU A 181 -12.28 -12.98 -9.48
N LYS A 182 -13.10 -12.56 -10.46
CA LYS A 182 -14.49 -12.99 -10.56
C LYS A 182 -14.62 -14.51 -10.69
N LYS A 183 -13.74 -15.14 -11.50
CA LYS A 183 -13.72 -16.60 -11.64
C LYS A 183 -13.33 -17.32 -10.35
N SER A 184 -12.38 -16.79 -9.58
CA SER A 184 -11.95 -17.41 -8.32
C SER A 184 -12.96 -17.25 -7.17
N GLN A 185 -14.00 -16.43 -7.32
CA GLN A 185 -15.00 -16.20 -6.26
C GLN A 185 -15.73 -17.48 -5.83
N GLU A 186 -15.90 -18.44 -6.74
CA GLU A 186 -16.52 -19.74 -6.45
C GLU A 186 -15.76 -20.53 -5.37
N ALA A 187 -14.46 -20.28 -5.22
CA ALA A 187 -13.61 -20.89 -4.20
C ALA A 187 -13.58 -20.14 -2.86
N ASN A 188 -14.33 -19.04 -2.70
CA ASN A 188 -14.33 -18.23 -1.47
C ASN A 188 -14.75 -19.00 -0.21
N GLY A 189 -15.54 -20.06 -0.37
CA GLY A 189 -15.94 -20.96 0.73
C GLY A 189 -14.87 -22.00 1.10
N LEU A 190 -13.84 -22.19 0.27
CA LEU A 190 -12.82 -23.22 0.46
C LEU A 190 -11.68 -22.76 1.37
N SER A 191 -11.30 -21.49 1.29
CA SER A 191 -10.18 -20.94 2.05
C SER A 191 -10.23 -19.42 2.13
N PRO A 192 -9.78 -18.80 3.25
CA PRO A 192 -9.61 -17.36 3.35
C PRO A 192 -8.72 -16.75 2.25
N GLU A 193 -7.80 -17.54 1.67
CA GLU A 193 -6.91 -17.05 0.61
C GLU A 193 -7.67 -16.43 -0.57
N PHE A 194 -8.76 -17.08 -0.99
CA PHE A 194 -9.56 -16.62 -2.13
C PHE A 194 -10.34 -15.34 -1.85
N GLN A 195 -10.61 -15.03 -0.57
CA GLN A 195 -11.38 -13.85 -0.18
C GLN A 195 -10.56 -12.56 -0.22
N PHE A 196 -9.22 -12.63 -0.21
CA PHE A 196 -8.37 -11.45 -0.11
C PHE A 196 -8.61 -10.44 -1.24
N GLY A 197 -8.57 -10.90 -2.50
CA GLY A 197 -8.79 -10.02 -3.65
C GLY A 197 -10.20 -9.44 -3.67
N GLN A 198 -11.20 -10.22 -3.23
CA GLN A 198 -12.58 -9.78 -3.17
C GLN A 198 -12.79 -8.71 -2.10
N ALA A 199 -12.13 -8.85 -0.95
CA ALA A 199 -12.17 -7.87 0.12
C ALA A 199 -11.69 -6.50 -0.36
N LEU A 200 -10.55 -6.47 -1.06
CA LEU A 200 -9.99 -5.24 -1.63
C LEU A 200 -10.90 -4.65 -2.71
N PHE A 201 -11.43 -5.48 -3.60
CA PHE A 201 -12.35 -5.02 -4.65
C PHE A 201 -13.61 -4.38 -4.04
N ASN A 202 -14.26 -5.08 -3.11
CA ASN A 202 -15.49 -4.64 -2.46
C ASN A 202 -15.31 -3.29 -1.75
N TYR A 203 -14.17 -3.10 -1.08
CA TYR A 203 -13.83 -1.83 -0.44
C TYR A 203 -13.54 -0.71 -1.45
N TYR A 204 -12.58 -0.92 -2.35
CA TYR A 204 -12.08 0.15 -3.21
C TYR A 204 -13.05 0.53 -4.33
N ALA A 205 -13.90 -0.38 -4.82
CA ALA A 205 -14.90 -0.03 -5.83
C ALA A 205 -15.86 1.06 -5.33
N VAL A 206 -16.25 1.02 -4.04
CA VAL A 206 -17.08 2.05 -3.41
C VAL A 206 -16.25 3.30 -3.10
N TRP A 207 -15.11 3.12 -2.42
CA TRP A 207 -14.26 4.25 -2.00
C TRP A 207 -13.79 5.11 -3.18
N ILE A 208 -13.44 4.51 -4.32
CA ILE A 208 -13.05 5.26 -5.53
C ILE A 208 -14.23 6.07 -6.06
N GLY A 209 -15.44 5.51 -6.09
CA GLY A 209 -16.63 6.22 -6.55
C GLY A 209 -16.97 7.43 -5.68
N GLU A 210 -16.73 7.33 -4.36
CA GLU A 210 -16.95 8.41 -3.40
C GLU A 210 -15.89 9.51 -3.50
N ASN A 211 -14.61 9.13 -3.60
CA ASN A 211 -13.48 10.06 -3.51
C ASN A 211 -13.03 10.63 -4.87
N TYR A 212 -13.41 9.98 -5.97
CA TYR A 212 -13.09 10.42 -7.33
C TYR A 212 -14.33 10.39 -8.24
N PRO A 213 -15.27 11.34 -8.08
CA PRO A 213 -16.53 11.34 -8.84
C PRO A 213 -16.36 11.32 -10.36
N LEU A 214 -15.28 11.88 -10.89
CA LEU A 214 -14.95 11.87 -12.32
C LEU A 214 -14.74 10.45 -12.88
N LEU A 215 -14.45 9.48 -12.01
CA LEU A 215 -14.20 8.09 -12.41
C LEU A 215 -15.47 7.23 -12.34
N LYS A 216 -16.58 7.75 -11.82
CA LYS A 216 -17.88 7.04 -11.73
C LYS A 216 -18.34 6.45 -13.06
N PRO A 217 -18.25 7.14 -14.22
CA PRO A 217 -18.68 6.57 -15.50
C PRO A 217 -17.93 5.28 -15.85
N VAL A 218 -16.63 5.21 -15.53
CA VAL A 218 -15.80 4.04 -15.76
C VAL A 218 -16.20 2.89 -14.81
N LEU A 219 -16.55 3.21 -13.57
CA LEU A 219 -16.96 2.20 -12.57
C LEU A 219 -18.24 1.46 -12.94
N LEU A 220 -19.11 2.02 -13.79
CA LEU A 220 -20.34 1.36 -14.26
C LEU A 220 -20.08 0.06 -15.05
N PHE A 221 -18.88 -0.11 -15.60
CA PHE A 221 -18.47 -1.33 -16.33
C PHE A 221 -17.92 -2.42 -15.41
N PHE A 222 -17.85 -2.18 -14.10
CA PHE A 222 -17.34 -3.13 -13.11
C PHE A 222 -18.46 -3.62 -12.18
N PRO A 223 -18.30 -4.80 -11.54
CA PRO A 223 -19.23 -5.24 -10.50
C PRO A 223 -19.36 -4.18 -9.39
N LYS A 224 -20.54 -4.11 -8.77
CA LYS A 224 -20.72 -3.24 -7.60
C LYS A 224 -19.95 -3.83 -6.41
N GLY A 225 -19.23 -2.97 -5.69
CA GLY A 225 -18.62 -3.33 -4.41
C GLY A 225 -19.57 -3.05 -3.23
N ASP A 226 -19.23 -3.61 -2.07
CA ASP A 226 -19.83 -3.28 -0.79
C ASP A 226 -18.70 -2.97 0.20
N LYS A 227 -18.60 -1.71 0.61
CA LYS A 227 -17.51 -1.22 1.46
C LYS A 227 -17.45 -1.95 2.81
N ARG A 228 -18.61 -2.22 3.41
CA ARG A 228 -18.73 -2.89 4.72
C ARG A 228 -18.35 -4.36 4.60
N LEU A 229 -18.85 -5.04 3.58
CA LEU A 229 -18.48 -6.42 3.27
C LEU A 229 -16.97 -6.53 3.00
N GLY A 230 -16.41 -5.60 2.23
CA GLY A 230 -14.97 -5.56 1.95
C GLY A 230 -14.13 -5.46 3.22
N MET A 231 -14.50 -4.58 4.15
CA MET A 231 -13.82 -4.49 5.45
C MET A 231 -13.98 -5.75 6.30
N GLN A 232 -15.17 -6.34 6.34
CA GLN A 232 -15.41 -7.59 7.08
C GLN A 232 -14.56 -8.74 6.53
N GLN A 233 -14.54 -8.91 5.21
CA GLN A 233 -13.72 -9.91 4.53
C GLN A 233 -12.23 -9.65 4.78
N LEU A 234 -11.78 -8.40 4.68
CA LEU A 234 -10.36 -8.06 4.87
C LEU A 234 -9.89 -8.40 6.29
N ARG A 235 -10.71 -8.12 7.31
CA ARG A 235 -10.42 -8.51 8.71
C ARG A 235 -10.39 -10.02 8.88
N SER A 236 -11.33 -10.74 8.26
CA SER A 236 -11.35 -12.21 8.28
C SER A 236 -10.07 -12.80 7.68
N VAL A 237 -9.65 -12.32 6.51
CA VAL A 237 -8.42 -12.78 5.86
C VAL A 237 -7.19 -12.40 6.69
N ALA A 238 -7.15 -11.18 7.24
CA ALA A 238 -6.05 -10.74 8.10
C ALA A 238 -5.86 -11.63 9.35
N ALA A 239 -6.94 -12.21 9.86
CA ALA A 239 -6.91 -13.12 11.01
C ALA A 239 -6.63 -14.58 10.64
N ASN A 240 -7.16 -15.04 9.50
CA ASN A 240 -7.24 -16.48 9.18
C ASN A 240 -6.45 -16.91 7.93
N GLY A 241 -5.95 -15.98 7.13
CA GLY A 241 -5.17 -16.27 5.93
C GLY A 241 -3.74 -16.70 6.27
N PHE A 242 -3.24 -17.73 5.60
CA PHE A 242 -1.86 -18.20 5.70
C PHE A 242 -0.94 -17.40 4.76
N TYR A 243 -1.17 -17.46 3.45
CA TYR A 243 -0.34 -16.75 2.46
C TYR A 243 -0.70 -15.27 2.37
N THR A 244 -2.00 -14.98 2.33
CA THR A 244 -2.51 -13.60 2.15
C THR A 244 -2.74 -12.86 3.46
N GLY A 245 -2.70 -13.53 4.62
CA GLY A 245 -3.02 -12.91 5.91
C GLY A 245 -2.13 -11.73 6.27
N THR A 246 -0.82 -11.82 6.00
CA THR A 246 0.09 -10.69 6.23
C THR A 246 -0.16 -9.54 5.26
N GLU A 247 -0.39 -9.80 3.97
CA GLU A 247 -0.81 -8.75 3.02
C GLU A 247 -2.12 -8.09 3.45
N ALA A 248 -3.11 -8.88 3.89
CA ALA A 248 -4.39 -8.38 4.38
C ALA A 248 -4.22 -7.46 5.59
N ARG A 249 -3.34 -7.79 6.53
CA ARG A 249 -2.97 -6.90 7.65
C ARG A 249 -2.33 -5.60 7.18
N VAL A 250 -1.45 -5.66 6.18
CA VAL A 250 -0.81 -4.46 5.59
C VAL A 250 -1.86 -3.54 4.96
N TYR A 251 -2.77 -4.11 4.16
CA TYR A 251 -3.87 -3.35 3.56
C TYR A 251 -4.85 -2.82 4.60
N LEU A 252 -5.19 -3.61 5.62
CA LEU A 252 -6.08 -3.20 6.71
C LEU A 252 -5.51 -2.00 7.46
N MET A 253 -4.25 -2.08 7.88
CA MET A 253 -3.53 -0.98 8.52
C MET A 253 -3.56 0.29 7.64
N ARG A 254 -3.26 0.13 6.35
CA ARG A 254 -3.21 1.26 5.42
C ARG A 254 -4.58 1.89 5.21
N ILE A 255 -5.61 1.09 4.99
CA ILE A 255 -7.01 1.51 4.79
C ILE A 255 -7.51 2.27 6.02
N LEU A 256 -7.33 1.68 7.21
CA LEU A 256 -7.71 2.32 8.46
C LEU A 256 -7.03 3.67 8.61
N LYS A 257 -5.71 3.75 8.37
CA LYS A 257 -4.96 5.00 8.54
C LYS A 257 -5.31 6.06 7.50
N ASN A 258 -5.29 5.75 6.21
CA ASN A 258 -5.30 6.78 5.15
C ASN A 258 -6.67 7.00 4.53
N GLU A 259 -7.47 5.95 4.40
CA GLU A 259 -8.76 6.01 3.73
C GLU A 259 -9.93 6.20 4.71
N GLU A 260 -9.86 5.61 5.91
CA GLU A 260 -10.87 5.78 6.98
C GLU A 260 -10.47 6.81 8.05
N ASN A 261 -9.22 7.31 8.02
CA ASN A 261 -8.66 8.22 9.03
C ASN A 261 -8.83 7.73 10.49
N ASN A 262 -8.81 6.41 10.68
CA ASN A 262 -8.97 5.72 11.95
C ASN A 262 -7.61 5.20 12.44
N ALA A 263 -6.82 6.11 12.99
CA ALA A 263 -5.49 5.79 13.53
C ALA A 263 -5.55 4.91 14.79
N GLU A 264 -6.63 5.01 15.57
CA GLU A 264 -6.87 4.21 16.78
C GLU A 264 -6.94 2.71 16.44
N GLU A 265 -7.74 2.32 15.45
CA GLU A 265 -7.81 0.92 15.01
C GLU A 265 -6.58 0.49 14.19
N ALA A 266 -5.91 1.40 13.50
CA ALA A 266 -4.72 1.08 12.71
C ALA A 266 -3.50 0.75 13.59
N LEU A 267 -3.35 1.43 14.74
CA LEU A 267 -2.21 1.28 15.65
C LEU A 267 -1.98 -0.18 16.12
N PRO A 268 -2.96 -0.92 16.66
CA PRO A 268 -2.73 -2.30 17.09
C PRO A 268 -2.32 -3.22 15.93
N VAL A 269 -2.83 -2.98 14.72
CA VAL A 269 -2.44 -3.74 13.51
C VAL A 269 -0.97 -3.46 13.16
N ALA A 270 -0.58 -2.18 13.15
CA ALA A 270 0.81 -1.78 12.88
C ALA A 270 1.79 -2.30 13.93
N ARG A 271 1.42 -2.22 15.21
CA ARG A 271 2.20 -2.79 16.32
C ARG A 271 2.38 -4.29 16.13
N SER A 272 1.30 -5.04 15.87
CA SER A 272 1.38 -6.48 15.63
C SER A 272 2.32 -6.83 14.46
N LEU A 273 2.21 -6.11 13.33
CA LEU A 273 3.10 -6.30 12.18
C LEU A 273 4.57 -6.02 12.53
N ALA A 274 4.86 -4.89 13.18
CA ALA A 274 6.22 -4.51 13.54
C ALA A 274 6.84 -5.43 14.59
N THR A 275 6.05 -5.95 15.54
CA THR A 275 6.54 -6.91 16.54
C THR A 275 6.74 -8.30 15.94
N THR A 276 5.86 -8.74 15.04
CA THR A 276 5.98 -10.05 14.37
C THR A 276 7.16 -10.06 13.38
N PHE A 277 7.38 -8.94 12.69
CA PHE A 277 8.44 -8.80 11.71
C PHE A 277 9.36 -7.60 12.05
N PRO A 278 10.22 -7.71 13.07
CA PRO A 278 11.00 -6.59 13.59
C PRO A 278 11.98 -6.01 12.57
N ASP A 279 12.40 -6.77 11.58
CA ASP A 279 13.35 -6.31 10.55
C ASP A 279 12.67 -5.76 9.30
N ASN A 280 11.37 -5.50 9.37
CA ASN A 280 10.63 -4.84 8.30
C ASN A 280 10.59 -3.33 8.50
N GLY A 281 11.45 -2.61 7.77
CA GLY A 281 11.50 -1.15 7.82
C GLY A 281 10.19 -0.45 7.43
N TYR A 282 9.35 -1.07 6.60
CA TYR A 282 8.03 -0.54 6.25
C TYR A 282 7.07 -0.64 7.45
N PHE A 283 7.02 -1.79 8.15
CA PHE A 283 6.14 -1.96 9.31
C PHE A 283 6.57 -1.11 10.49
N GLN A 284 7.87 -1.07 10.80
CA GLN A 284 8.40 -0.21 11.87
C GLN A 284 8.08 1.27 11.62
N ARG A 285 8.22 1.74 10.36
CA ARG A 285 7.87 3.13 10.00
C ARG A 285 6.40 3.43 10.24
N PHE A 286 5.48 2.54 9.85
CA PHE A 286 4.06 2.74 10.08
C PHE A 286 3.69 2.68 11.56
N TYR A 287 4.34 1.80 12.34
CA TYR A 287 4.14 1.77 13.78
C TYR A 287 4.62 3.08 14.44
N ALA A 288 5.82 3.57 14.10
CA ALA A 288 6.31 4.84 14.62
C ALA A 288 5.39 6.02 14.24
N LEU A 289 4.87 6.05 13.01
CA LEU A 289 3.91 7.05 12.55
C LEU A 289 2.61 7.00 13.37
N LEU A 290 2.00 5.84 13.51
CA LEU A 290 0.74 5.68 14.24
C LEU A 290 0.93 5.95 15.73
N ALA A 291 2.06 5.54 16.31
CA ALA A 291 2.39 5.86 17.70
C ALA A 291 2.56 7.38 17.89
N TYR A 292 3.18 8.07 16.94
CA TYR A 292 3.26 9.54 16.95
C TYR A 292 1.87 10.18 16.88
N ASP A 293 1.03 9.74 15.94
CA ASP A 293 -0.31 10.28 15.71
C ASP A 293 -1.26 10.08 16.90
N GLN A 294 -1.06 8.99 17.66
CA GLN A 294 -1.86 8.67 18.84
C GLN A 294 -1.25 9.19 20.16
N GLY A 295 -0.10 9.87 20.10
CA GLY A 295 0.57 10.39 21.29
C GLY A 295 1.28 9.32 22.14
N GLU A 296 1.44 8.10 21.62
CA GLU A 296 2.18 7.00 22.23
C GLU A 296 3.69 7.22 22.11
N PHE A 297 4.17 8.29 22.75
CA PHE A 297 5.50 8.83 22.53
C PHE A 297 6.63 7.91 23.00
N SER A 298 6.38 7.03 23.97
CA SER A 298 7.37 6.03 24.42
C SER A 298 7.69 5.04 23.29
N ASP A 299 6.65 4.48 22.67
CA ASP A 299 6.79 3.56 21.54
C ASP A 299 7.35 4.28 20.30
N CYS A 300 6.83 5.48 20.01
CA CYS A 300 7.32 6.31 18.91
C CYS A 300 8.83 6.55 19.02
N GLU A 301 9.32 6.91 20.20
CA GLU A 301 10.74 7.14 20.44
C GLU A 301 11.57 5.88 20.25
N ARG A 302 11.19 4.79 20.92
CA ARG A 302 11.91 3.51 20.86
C ARG A 302 12.03 3.02 19.43
N VAL A 303 10.91 2.93 18.71
CA VAL A 303 10.89 2.44 17.32
C VAL A 303 11.65 3.39 16.39
N SER A 304 11.57 4.70 16.59
CA SER A 304 12.34 5.66 15.79
C SER A 304 13.86 5.50 15.99
N ARG A 305 14.31 5.24 17.21
CA ARG A 305 15.72 4.95 17.49
C ARG A 305 16.18 3.65 16.85
N GLU A 306 15.36 2.60 16.93
CA GLU A 306 15.62 1.32 16.25
C GLU A 306 15.74 1.51 14.73
N ILE A 307 14.85 2.28 14.11
CA ILE A 307 14.91 2.59 12.67
C ILE A 307 16.26 3.24 12.31
N LEU A 308 16.68 4.27 13.06
CA LEU A 308 17.94 4.96 12.78
C LEU A 308 19.17 4.07 12.99
N ASP A 309 19.17 3.22 14.02
CA ASP A 309 20.23 2.22 14.23
C ASP A 309 20.32 1.22 13.07
N LYS A 310 19.19 0.72 12.58
CA LYS A 310 19.14 -0.22 11.46
C LYS A 310 19.54 0.42 10.12
N ILE A 311 19.23 1.70 9.92
CA ILE A 311 19.76 2.50 8.80
C ILE A 311 21.29 2.58 8.89
N ASN A 312 21.84 2.91 10.05
CA ASN A 312 23.30 3.00 10.24
C ASN A 312 24.02 1.66 9.99
N LYS A 313 23.34 0.54 10.27
CA LYS A 313 23.83 -0.82 9.99
C LYS A 313 23.67 -1.25 8.53
N GLY A 314 23.03 -0.44 7.68
CA GLY A 314 22.78 -0.79 6.28
C GLY A 314 21.82 -1.96 6.10
N MET A 315 20.86 -2.15 7.01
CA MET A 315 19.91 -3.26 6.90
C MET A 315 18.97 -3.09 5.69
N PRO A 316 18.66 -4.17 4.95
CA PRO A 316 17.75 -4.08 3.80
C PRO A 316 16.37 -3.51 4.16
N GLY A 317 15.81 -2.67 3.29
CA GLY A 317 14.48 -2.08 3.49
C GLY A 317 14.43 -0.92 4.51
N TYR A 318 15.57 -0.51 5.06
CA TYR A 318 15.73 0.68 5.89
C TYR A 318 16.27 1.84 5.06
N GLU A 319 15.37 2.41 4.26
CA GLU A 319 15.67 3.49 3.31
C GLU A 319 15.57 4.88 3.96
N GLY A 320 16.08 5.90 3.27
CA GLY A 320 16.04 7.30 3.75
C GLY A 320 14.64 7.79 4.11
N ILE A 321 13.59 7.26 3.47
CA ILE A 321 12.20 7.56 3.82
C ILE A 321 11.84 7.15 5.26
N SER A 322 12.37 6.03 5.77
CA SER A 322 12.18 5.63 7.17
C SER A 322 12.97 6.56 8.10
N GLY A 323 14.18 6.94 7.69
CA GLY A 323 15.02 7.90 8.40
C GLY A 323 14.36 9.28 8.54
N ARG A 324 13.64 9.73 7.50
CA ARG A 324 12.86 10.98 7.51
C ARG A 324 11.83 11.00 8.64
N TYR A 325 11.00 9.95 8.72
CA TYR A 325 9.94 9.85 9.74
C TYR A 325 10.55 9.78 11.14
N ALA A 326 11.47 8.84 11.36
CA ALA A 326 12.11 8.63 12.65
C ALA A 326 12.83 9.90 13.16
N SER A 327 13.56 10.58 12.27
CA SER A 327 14.26 11.82 12.64
C SER A 327 13.29 12.94 12.98
N TYR A 328 12.21 13.14 12.21
CA TYR A 328 11.22 14.15 12.56
C TYR A 328 10.58 13.90 13.93
N PHE A 329 10.17 12.66 14.21
CA PHE A 329 9.55 12.30 15.48
C PHE A 329 10.49 12.54 16.66
N LEU A 330 11.76 12.13 16.54
CA LEU A 330 12.75 12.39 17.57
C LEU A 330 13.01 13.89 17.73
N GLY A 331 13.08 14.67 16.65
CA GLY A 331 13.19 16.12 16.71
C GLY A 331 12.02 16.76 17.48
N TYR A 332 10.79 16.31 17.20
CA TYR A 332 9.60 16.75 17.93
C TYR A 332 9.66 16.43 19.42
N LEU A 333 10.08 15.21 19.77
CA LEU A 333 10.19 14.81 21.18
C LEU A 333 11.30 15.59 21.91
N MET A 334 12.47 15.77 21.27
CA MET A 334 13.55 16.57 21.85
C MET A 334 13.11 18.02 22.07
N GLN A 335 12.37 18.63 21.13
CA GLN A 335 11.89 20.01 21.27
C GLN A 335 10.79 20.15 22.33
N ASN A 336 9.81 19.25 22.34
CA ASN A 336 8.56 19.47 23.08
C ASN A 336 8.48 18.72 24.40
N ARG A 337 9.03 17.50 24.47
CA ARG A 337 9.01 16.66 25.67
C ARG A 337 10.25 16.88 26.53
N TYR A 338 11.44 16.77 25.93
CA TYR A 338 12.71 16.84 26.65
C TYR A 338 13.29 18.25 26.77
N ARG A 339 12.81 19.19 25.94
CA ARG A 339 13.33 20.57 25.85
C ARG A 339 14.83 20.64 25.50
N ASP A 340 15.37 19.60 24.87
CA ASP A 340 16.73 19.55 24.34
C ASP A 340 16.74 20.15 22.92
N ILE A 341 16.86 21.48 22.87
CA ILE A 341 16.78 22.23 21.61
C ILE A 341 17.94 21.89 20.66
N ALA A 342 19.13 21.62 21.20
CA ALA A 342 20.29 21.26 20.40
C ALA A 342 20.05 19.96 19.63
N LYS A 343 19.60 18.90 20.32
CA LYS A 343 19.24 17.64 19.67
C LYS A 343 18.02 17.77 18.77
N ALA A 344 17.05 18.60 19.11
CA ALA A 344 15.90 18.85 18.24
C ALA A 344 16.36 19.37 16.87
N LYS A 345 17.27 20.36 16.85
CA LYS A 345 17.82 20.90 15.60
C LYS A 345 18.56 19.84 14.79
N ASP A 346 19.41 19.04 15.44
CA ASP A 346 20.12 17.92 14.79
C ASP A 346 19.13 16.96 14.09
N TYR A 347 18.10 16.50 14.81
CA TYR A 347 17.13 15.58 14.25
C TYR A 347 16.28 16.19 13.13
N TYR A 348 15.88 17.45 13.22
CA TYR A 348 15.19 18.12 12.10
C TYR A 348 16.09 18.27 10.87
N GLN A 349 17.38 18.57 11.07
CA GLN A 349 18.35 18.62 9.97
C GLN A 349 18.54 17.24 9.33
N ARG A 350 18.65 16.18 10.13
CA ARG A 350 18.69 14.80 9.63
C ARG A 350 17.43 14.43 8.85
N CYS A 351 16.25 14.85 9.31
CA CYS A 351 15.01 14.66 8.56
C CYS A 351 15.06 15.33 7.17
N ILE A 352 15.61 16.55 7.08
CA ILE A 352 15.81 17.27 5.82
C ILE A 352 16.75 16.49 4.90
N VAL A 353 17.91 16.08 5.40
CA VAL A 353 18.91 15.31 4.62
C VAL A 353 18.31 14.01 4.08
N PHE A 354 17.57 13.26 4.92
CA PHE A 354 16.90 12.04 4.48
C PHE A 354 15.84 12.29 3.41
N ALA A 355 15.06 13.36 3.54
CA ALA A 355 14.05 13.73 2.55
C ALA A 355 14.69 14.14 1.22
N GLU A 356 15.79 14.90 1.25
CA GLU A 356 16.54 15.31 0.06
C GLU A 356 17.19 14.11 -0.64
N SER A 357 17.77 13.17 0.13
CA SER A 357 18.39 11.94 -0.42
C SER A 357 17.41 11.05 -1.18
N THR A 358 16.12 11.14 -0.85
CA THR A 358 15.05 10.39 -1.51
C THR A 358 14.25 11.27 -2.48
N GLY A 359 14.55 12.56 -2.60
CA GLY A 359 13.74 13.50 -3.39
C GLY A 359 12.31 13.72 -2.84
N ASP A 360 11.97 13.19 -1.66
CA ASP A 360 10.66 13.33 -1.03
C ASP A 360 10.59 14.65 -0.24
N THR A 361 10.72 15.75 -0.99
CA THR A 361 10.76 17.14 -0.49
C THR A 361 9.43 17.88 -0.65
N SER A 362 8.38 17.20 -1.14
CA SER A 362 7.05 17.76 -1.29
C SER A 362 6.25 17.68 0.01
N GLY A 363 6.33 18.73 0.82
CA GLY A 363 5.48 18.87 2.01
C GLY A 363 5.88 17.97 3.19
N GLY A 364 4.89 17.56 3.98
CA GLY A 364 5.04 16.61 5.09
C GLY A 364 6.14 16.97 6.09
N PHE A 365 6.87 15.96 6.55
CA PHE A 365 7.93 16.11 7.56
C PHE A 365 9.13 16.94 7.08
N TYR A 366 9.40 17.00 5.77
CA TYR A 366 10.40 17.92 5.23
C TYR A 366 10.00 19.37 5.47
N LEU A 367 8.76 19.72 5.13
CA LEU A 367 8.22 21.06 5.35
C LEU A 367 8.16 21.40 6.84
N PHE A 368 7.68 20.48 7.67
CA PHE A 368 7.58 20.71 9.11
C PHE A 368 8.96 20.82 9.79
N SER A 369 9.98 20.09 9.33
CA SER A 369 11.35 20.24 9.86
C SER A 369 11.91 21.63 9.54
N ASN A 370 11.81 22.08 8.28
CA ASN A 370 12.20 23.43 7.89
C ASN A 370 11.45 24.49 8.71
N MET A 371 10.14 24.29 8.91
CA MET A 371 9.32 25.20 9.69
C MET A 371 9.77 25.31 11.17
N ASN A 372 10.04 24.17 11.82
CA ASN A 372 10.51 24.16 13.21
C ASN A 372 11.90 24.78 13.33
N LEU A 373 12.83 24.46 12.41
CA LEU A 373 14.16 25.06 12.39
C LEU A 373 14.11 26.58 12.17
N ALA A 374 13.23 27.07 11.30
CA ALA A 374 13.01 28.50 11.10
C ALA A 374 12.56 29.18 12.41
N ARG A 375 11.54 28.62 13.06
CA ARG A 375 11.01 29.15 14.34
C ARG A 375 12.06 29.12 15.46
N LEU A 376 12.87 28.07 15.53
CA LEU A 376 13.98 27.98 16.50
C LEU A 376 15.04 29.05 16.22
N ALA A 377 15.43 29.24 14.96
CA ALA A 377 16.39 30.28 14.57
C ALA A 377 15.90 31.70 14.91
N VAL A 378 14.59 31.97 14.74
CA VAL A 378 13.99 33.25 15.18
C VAL A 378 14.14 33.45 16.69
N LYS A 379 13.88 32.40 17.49
CA LYS A 379 14.05 32.48 18.96
C LYS A 379 15.51 32.70 19.37
N GLU A 380 16.44 32.09 18.64
CA GLU A 380 17.89 32.23 18.84
C GLU A 380 18.45 33.55 18.30
N ARG A 381 17.61 34.41 17.71
CA ARG A 381 18.01 35.66 17.05
C ARG A 381 19.04 35.45 15.93
N ASP A 382 18.91 34.35 15.18
CA ASP A 382 19.66 34.07 13.95
C ASP A 382 18.76 34.33 12.71
N PRO A 383 18.68 35.59 12.23
CA PRO A 383 17.84 35.93 11.09
C PRO A 383 18.33 35.29 9.78
N ALA A 384 19.63 35.00 9.65
CA ALA A 384 20.19 34.38 8.46
C ALA A 384 19.70 32.93 8.33
N ALA A 385 19.77 32.14 9.40
CA ALA A 385 19.22 30.79 9.42
C ALA A 385 17.70 30.78 9.25
N ALA A 386 16.98 31.66 9.95
CA ALA A 386 15.53 31.77 9.81
C ALA A 386 15.11 32.06 8.37
N LYS A 387 15.81 32.99 7.69
CA LYS A 387 15.57 33.32 6.27
C LYS A 387 15.79 32.12 5.36
N ARG A 388 16.86 31.34 5.56
CA ARG A 388 17.14 30.12 4.76
C ARG A 388 16.00 29.12 4.85
N TYR A 389 15.56 28.76 6.05
CA TYR A 389 14.51 27.77 6.23
C TYR A 389 13.13 28.27 5.80
N TYR A 390 12.76 29.52 6.11
CA TYR A 390 11.47 30.07 5.67
C TYR A 390 11.38 30.23 4.15
N ALA A 391 12.49 30.48 3.44
CA ALA A 391 12.49 30.51 1.99
C ALA A 391 12.08 29.15 1.40
N ILE A 392 12.60 28.05 1.97
CA ILE A 392 12.21 26.68 1.59
C ILE A 392 10.73 26.45 1.89
N VAL A 393 10.23 26.90 3.05
CA VAL A 393 8.81 26.78 3.39
C VAL A 393 7.93 27.52 2.37
N VAL A 394 8.30 28.74 1.97
CA VAL A 394 7.55 29.49 0.94
C VAL A 394 7.58 28.80 -0.42
N ASP A 395 8.70 28.19 -0.80
CA ASP A 395 8.84 27.46 -2.06
C ASP A 395 7.99 26.17 -2.09
N LYS A 396 7.98 25.40 -1.00
CA LYS A 396 7.40 24.05 -0.97
C LYS A 396 6.00 23.96 -0.38
N ALA A 397 5.57 24.90 0.46
CA ALA A 397 4.25 24.85 1.09
C ALA A 397 3.13 25.21 0.09
N GLU A 398 1.94 24.66 0.33
CA GLU A 398 0.75 25.11 -0.38
C GLU A 398 0.44 26.57 -0.06
N ARG A 399 0.17 27.39 -1.08
CA ARG A 399 -0.04 28.85 -0.92
C ARG A 399 -1.13 29.24 0.07
N LYS A 400 -2.11 28.37 0.31
CA LYS A 400 -3.22 28.61 1.24
C LYS A 400 -2.93 28.11 2.67
N SER A 401 -1.86 27.36 2.87
CA SER A 401 -1.49 26.79 4.18
C SER A 401 -1.01 27.87 5.16
N GLU A 402 -1.18 27.62 6.46
CA GLU A 402 -0.71 28.52 7.52
C GLU A 402 0.82 28.63 7.53
N GLN A 403 1.52 27.54 7.20
CA GLN A 403 2.98 27.51 7.11
C GLN A 403 3.50 28.49 6.04
N TYR A 404 2.87 28.52 4.87
CA TYR A 404 3.20 29.48 3.81
C TYR A 404 2.96 30.91 4.26
N LYS A 405 1.79 31.18 4.86
CA LYS A 405 1.41 32.54 5.32
C LYS A 405 2.40 33.06 6.37
N GLU A 406 2.73 32.25 7.37
CA GLU A 406 3.70 32.61 8.42
C GLU A 406 5.08 32.91 7.81
N ALA A 407 5.62 31.99 7.01
CA ALA A 407 6.94 32.13 6.41
C ALA A 407 7.02 33.38 5.51
N LYS A 408 6.00 33.62 4.69
CA LYS A 408 5.93 34.79 3.81
C LYS A 408 5.84 36.10 4.60
N ALA A 409 5.04 36.14 5.66
CA ALA A 409 4.91 37.32 6.51
C ALA A 409 6.23 37.66 7.21
N TRP A 410 6.92 36.64 7.75
CA TRP A 410 8.22 36.82 8.40
C TRP A 410 9.27 37.34 7.41
N LEU A 411 9.37 36.73 6.21
CA LEU A 411 10.32 37.16 5.18
C LEU A 411 10.05 38.59 4.68
N LYS A 412 8.77 38.99 4.52
CA LYS A 412 8.42 40.37 4.13
C LYS A 412 8.92 41.38 5.17
N LYS A 413 8.69 41.09 6.46
CA LYS A 413 9.09 41.96 7.58
C LYS A 413 10.61 42.10 7.71
N ASN A 414 11.36 41.04 7.40
CA ASN A 414 12.82 40.98 7.56
C ASN A 414 13.59 41.05 6.22
N SER A 415 12.95 41.57 5.16
CA SER A 415 13.55 41.66 3.82
C SER A 415 14.66 42.72 3.69
N LYS A 416 14.75 43.64 4.67
CA LYS A 416 15.68 44.78 4.71
C LYS A 416 16.76 44.67 5.79
N ALA A 417 16.88 43.53 6.46
CA ALA A 417 17.86 43.26 7.51
C ALA A 417 19.01 42.40 7.00
#